data_AF-A0A1W9YUG1-F1
#
_entry.id   AF-A0A1W9YUG1-F1
#
_cell.length_a   1.000
_cell.length_b   1.000
_cell.length_c   1.000
_cell.angle_alpha   90.00
_cell.angle_beta   90.00
_cell.angle_gamma   90.00
#
_symmetry.space_group_name_H-M   'P 1'
#
loop_
_entity.id
_entity.type
_entity.pdbx_description
1 polymer ?
#
loop_
_entity_poly.entity_id
_entity_poly.type
_entity_poly.pdbx_seq_one_letter_code
_entity_poly.pdbx_strand_id
1 'polypeptide(L)'
;LEDRPVFARLGALRRYLETVKVRVAMDLLSELDAEDKVILFCEFKPTVAALKELCEQAGHGCVTLVGNDSLTKRQKAIDRFQQDPDCRVFICTTAAAGTGNNLT
;
A
#
# COMPACT_ATOMS: atom_id res chain seq x y z
N LEU A 1 20.27 12.67 -16.27
CA LEU A 1 18.81 12.93 -16.08
C LEU A 1 18.26 13.91 -17.12
N GLU A 2 19.11 14.74 -17.75
CA GLU A 2 18.70 15.80 -18.69
C GLU A 2 18.17 15.30 -20.05
N ASP A 3 18.66 14.19 -20.60
CA ASP A 3 18.22 13.68 -21.93
C ASP A 3 16.88 12.93 -21.96
N ARG A 4 16.16 12.84 -20.83
CA ARG A 4 14.86 12.16 -20.79
C ARG A 4 13.73 13.12 -21.16
N PRO A 5 12.71 12.66 -21.92
CA PRO A 5 11.49 13.43 -22.14
C PRO A 5 10.91 13.95 -20.82
N VAL A 6 10.37 15.17 -20.80
CA VAL A 6 9.89 15.85 -19.59
C VAL A 6 8.93 14.97 -18.77
N PHE A 7 8.03 14.24 -19.44
CA PHE A 7 7.10 13.31 -18.78
C PHE A 7 7.78 12.13 -18.08
N ALA A 8 8.86 11.59 -18.65
CA ALA A 8 9.63 10.53 -18.01
C ALA A 8 10.36 11.03 -16.74
N ARG A 9 10.81 12.29 -16.76
CA ARG A 9 11.39 12.96 -15.57
C ARG A 9 10.32 13.20 -14.50
N LEU A 10 9.13 13.67 -14.89
CA LEU A 10 8.00 13.86 -13.97
C LEU A 10 7.58 12.53 -13.31
N GLY A 11 7.49 11.44 -14.08
CA GLY A 11 7.19 10.11 -13.54
C GLY A 11 8.26 9.61 -12.56
N ALA A 12 9.54 9.88 -12.83
CA ALA A 12 10.62 9.58 -11.90
C ALA A 12 10.53 10.42 -10.60
N LEU A 13 10.24 11.71 -10.71
CA LEU A 13 10.06 12.60 -9.56
C LEU A 13 8.86 12.18 -8.70
N ARG A 14 7.71 11.84 -9.31
CA ARG A 14 6.55 11.32 -8.58
C ARG A 14 6.90 10.07 -7.78
N ARG A 15 7.64 9.12 -8.38
CA ARG A 15 8.12 7.92 -7.68
C ARG A 15 9.02 8.26 -6.50
N TYR A 16 9.98 9.16 -6.71
CA TYR A 16 10.88 9.61 -5.65
C TYR A 16 10.11 10.26 -4.49
N LEU A 17 9.20 11.19 -4.78
CA LEU A 17 8.38 11.84 -3.76
C LEU A 17 7.53 10.84 -2.97
N GLU A 18 7.00 9.80 -3.61
CA GLU A 18 6.27 8.74 -2.90
C GLU A 18 7.17 7.98 -1.92
N THR A 19 8.41 7.64 -2.31
CA THR A 19 9.36 6.97 -1.40
C THR A 19 9.71 7.80 -0.17
N VAL A 20 9.82 9.13 -0.30
CA VAL A 20 10.11 10.04 0.82
C VAL A 20 8.95 10.07 1.83
N LYS A 21 7.71 9.86 1.36
CA LYS A 21 6.51 9.85 2.22
C LYS A 21 6.35 8.57 3.04
N VAL A 22 7.01 7.47 2.65
CA VAL A 22 6.90 6.16 3.32
C VAL A 22 7.18 6.27 4.82
N ARG A 23 8.23 7.01 5.20
CA ARG A 23 8.58 7.23 6.60
C ARG A 23 7.43 7.86 7.38
N VAL A 24 6.89 8.97 6.87
CA VAL A 24 5.80 9.70 7.52
C VAL A 24 4.55 8.82 7.64
N ALA A 25 4.26 7.99 6.63
CA ALA A 25 3.14 7.06 6.68
C ALA A 25 3.31 6.00 7.78
N MET A 26 4.53 5.49 7.98
CA MET A 26 4.83 4.55 9.07
C MET A 26 4.78 5.21 10.44
N ASP A 27 5.25 6.45 10.56
CA ASP A 27 5.15 7.22 11.81
C ASP A 27 3.68 7.39 12.21
N LEU A 28 2.82 7.80 11.26
CA LEU A 28 1.37 7.91 11.49
C LEU A 28 0.70 6.57 11.81
N LEU A 29 1.14 5.47 11.19
CA LEU A 29 0.63 4.13 11.48
C LEU A 29 0.93 3.72 12.93
N SER A 30 2.08 4.12 13.48
CA SER A 30 2.49 3.81 14.85
C SER A 30 1.73 4.58 15.92
N GLU A 31 1.06 5.67 15.55
CA GLU A 31 0.24 6.51 16.45
C GLU A 31 -1.20 5.98 16.61
N LEU A 32 -1.62 5.00 15.80
CA LEU A 32 -2.95 4.41 15.84
C LEU A 32 -3.06 3.30 16.88
N ASP A 33 -4.28 3.08 17.39
CA ASP A 33 -4.53 2.07 18.41
C ASP A 33 -4.26 0.66 17.88
N ALA A 34 -3.91 -0.28 18.76
CA ALA A 34 -3.52 -1.64 18.37
C ALA A 34 -4.63 -2.42 17.63
N GLU A 35 -5.88 -1.97 17.68
CA GLU A 35 -7.05 -2.60 17.08
C GLU A 35 -7.50 -1.93 15.77
N ASP A 36 -6.97 -0.74 15.47
CA ASP A 36 -7.38 0.01 14.29
C ASP A 36 -6.94 -0.69 13.01
N LYS A 37 -7.87 -0.77 12.04
CA LYS A 37 -7.59 -1.22 10.67
C LYS A 37 -7.26 -0.03 9.79
N VAL A 38 -6.20 -0.18 8.99
CA VAL A 38 -5.63 0.90 8.18
C VAL A 38 -5.57 0.51 6.72
N ILE A 39 -5.96 1.44 5.84
CA ILE A 39 -5.82 1.28 4.40
C ILE A 39 -4.82 2.31 3.89
N LEU A 40 -3.72 1.82 3.30
CA LEU A 40 -2.69 2.63 2.68
C LEU A 40 -2.84 2.60 1.17
N PHE A 41 -3.26 3.73 0.60
CA PHE A 41 -3.31 3.94 -0.84
C PHE A 41 -1.97 4.47 -1.35
N CYS A 42 -1.39 3.78 -2.33
CA CYS A 42 -0.13 4.14 -2.98
C CYS A 42 -0.32 4.18 -4.50
N GLU A 43 0.60 4.79 -5.22
CA GLU A 43 0.58 4.79 -6.68
C GLU A 43 1.48 3.69 -7.27
N PHE A 44 2.63 3.44 -6.65
CA PHE A 44 3.67 2.60 -7.24
C PHE A 44 3.86 1.27 -6.50
N LYS A 45 3.98 0.18 -7.26
CA LYS A 45 4.24 -1.18 -6.73
C LYS A 45 5.50 -1.27 -5.83
N PRO A 46 6.62 -0.59 -6.13
CA PRO A 46 7.77 -0.58 -5.23
C PRO A 46 7.43 0.01 -3.85
N THR A 47 6.57 1.02 -3.79
CA THR A 47 6.11 1.60 -2.53
C THR A 47 5.26 0.59 -1.75
N VAL A 48 4.37 -0.14 -2.43
CA VAL A 48 3.59 -1.22 -1.81
C VAL A 48 4.51 -2.29 -1.20
N ALA A 49 5.57 -2.67 -1.92
CA ALA A 49 6.54 -3.65 -1.41
C ALA A 49 7.32 -3.12 -0.19
N ALA A 50 7.78 -1.87 -0.24
CA ALA A 50 8.50 -1.24 0.87
C ALA A 50 7.63 -1.09 2.13
N LEU A 51 6.38 -0.63 1.98
CA LEU A 51 5.43 -0.52 3.10
C LEU A 51 5.11 -1.90 3.69
N LYS A 52 4.95 -2.93 2.85
CA LYS A 52 4.71 -4.29 3.32
C LYS A 52 5.86 -4.78 4.20
N GLU A 53 7.09 -4.64 3.73
CA GLU A 53 8.29 -5.03 4.48
C GLU A 53 8.40 -4.28 5.81
N LEU A 54 8.18 -2.96 5.80
CA LEU A 54 8.22 -2.14 7.03
C LEU A 54 7.09 -2.51 8.01
N CYS A 55 5.88 -2.81 7.52
CA CYS A 55 4.80 -3.30 8.36
C CYS A 55 5.15 -4.65 9.00
N GLU A 56 5.69 -5.60 8.22
CA GLU A 56 6.12 -6.91 8.72
C GLU A 56 7.23 -6.76 9.78
N GLN A 57 8.21 -5.88 9.56
CA GLN A 57 9.27 -5.58 10.53
C GLN A 57 8.74 -4.93 11.83
N ALA A 58 7.71 -4.10 11.72
CA ALA A 58 7.03 -3.49 12.86
C ALA A 58 6.04 -4.44 13.58
N GLY A 59 5.86 -5.67 13.07
CA GLY A 59 4.93 -6.65 13.64
C GLY A 59 3.47 -6.41 13.27
N HIS A 60 3.19 -5.59 12.26
CA HIS A 60 1.85 -5.37 11.73
C HIS A 60 1.52 -6.39 10.65
N GLY A 61 0.53 -7.25 10.90
CA GLY A 61 0.00 -8.12 9.87
C GLY A 61 -0.63 -7.29 8.75
N CYS A 62 -0.24 -7.58 7.51
CA CYS A 62 -0.67 -6.80 6.35
C CYS A 62 -0.98 -7.66 5.13
N VAL A 63 -1.77 -7.10 4.22
CA VAL A 63 -2.06 -7.64 2.88
C VAL A 63 -1.83 -6.57 1.83
N THR A 64 -1.61 -7.02 0.59
CA THR A 64 -1.39 -6.13 -0.56
C THR A 64 -2.38 -6.41 -1.67
N LEU A 65 -2.82 -5.36 -2.37
CA LEU A 65 -3.61 -5.47 -3.60
C LEU A 65 -3.07 -4.53 -4.68
N VAL A 66 -2.58 -5.11 -5.78
CA VAL A 66 -2.09 -4.37 -6.95
C VAL A 66 -2.83 -4.78 -8.23
N GLY A 67 -2.77 -3.94 -9.27
CA GLY A 67 -3.61 -4.09 -10.46
C GLY A 67 -3.44 -5.39 -11.27
N ASN A 68 -2.37 -6.16 -11.06
CA ASN A 68 -2.15 -7.45 -11.73
C ASN A 68 -2.40 -8.66 -10.82
N ASP A 69 -2.96 -8.47 -9.62
CA ASP A 69 -3.39 -9.59 -8.78
C ASP A 69 -4.63 -10.26 -9.38
N SER A 70 -4.67 -11.59 -9.34
CA SER A 70 -5.84 -12.36 -9.77
C SER A 70 -7.04 -12.07 -8.87
N LEU A 71 -8.26 -12.30 -9.39
CA LEU A 71 -9.49 -12.17 -8.61
C LEU A 71 -9.44 -13.01 -7.32
N THR A 72 -8.90 -14.23 -7.38
CA THR A 72 -8.75 -15.09 -6.20
C THR A 72 -7.78 -14.49 -5.18
N LYS A 73 -6.63 -13.96 -5.61
CA LYS A 73 -5.67 -13.34 -4.70
C LYS A 73 -6.24 -12.06 -4.07
N ARG A 74 -6.95 -11.27 -4.86
CA ARG A 74 -7.70 -10.10 -4.41
C ARG A 74 -8.70 -10.49 -3.32
N GLN A 75 -9.58 -11.46 -3.58
CA GLN A 75 -10.59 -11.87 -2.61
C GLN A 75 -9.94 -12.37 -1.32
N LYS A 76 -8.91 -13.21 -1.41
CA LYS A 76 -8.16 -13.68 -0.24
C LYS A 76 -7.55 -12.55 0.59
N ALA A 77 -7.06 -11.49 -0.05
CA ALA A 77 -6.53 -10.32 0.66
C ALA A 77 -7.65 -9.56 1.38
N ILE A 78 -8.80 -9.37 0.72
CA ILE A 78 -9.99 -8.72 1.31
C ILE A 78 -10.50 -9.53 2.50
N ASP A 79 -10.73 -10.84 2.30
CA ASP A 79 -11.24 -11.74 3.35
C ASP A 79 -10.32 -11.74 4.56
N ARG A 80 -9.01 -11.86 4.35
CA ARG A 80 -8.04 -11.81 5.45
C ARG A 80 -8.12 -10.46 6.17
N PHE A 81 -8.07 -9.35 5.44
CA PHE A 81 -8.17 -8.04 6.08
C PHE A 81 -9.47 -7.83 6.84
N GLN A 82 -10.60 -8.40 6.42
CA GLN A 82 -11.87 -8.27 7.13
C GLN A 82 -11.95 -9.21 8.35
N GLN A 83 -11.50 -10.45 8.22
CA GLN A 83 -11.78 -11.53 9.18
C GLN A 83 -10.65 -11.76 10.19
N ASP A 84 -9.40 -11.48 9.81
CA ASP A 84 -8.22 -11.70 10.64
C ASP A 84 -7.92 -10.43 11.46
N PRO A 85 -8.10 -10.42 12.80
CA PRO A 85 -7.82 -9.26 13.64
C PRO A 85 -6.33 -8.90 13.65
N ASP A 86 -5.43 -9.86 13.38
CA ASP A 86 -4.00 -9.61 13.29
C ASP A 86 -3.61 -8.98 11.94
N CYS A 87 -4.49 -9.05 10.92
CA CYS A 87 -4.30 -8.42 9.63
C CYS A 87 -4.83 -6.97 9.62
N ARG A 88 -4.01 -6.08 10.17
CA ARG A 88 -4.38 -4.69 10.42
C ARG A 88 -4.19 -3.72 9.26
N VAL A 89 -3.30 -4.03 8.30
CA VAL A 89 -2.94 -3.07 7.24
C VAL A 89 -3.27 -3.61 5.85
N PHE A 90 -4.03 -2.84 5.07
CA PHE A 90 -4.33 -3.10 3.68
C PHE A 90 -3.59 -2.12 2.78
N ILE A 91 -2.59 -2.58 2.02
CA ILE A 91 -1.75 -1.73 1.17
C ILE A 91 -2.14 -1.93 -0.29
N CYS A 92 -2.59 -0.89 -0.97
CA CYS A 92 -3.11 -1.06 -2.32
C CYS A 92 -2.73 0.07 -3.27
N THR A 93 -2.65 -0.26 -4.57
CA THR A 93 -2.53 0.78 -5.58
C THR A 93 -3.88 1.45 -5.83
N THR A 94 -3.92 2.78 -5.93
CA THR A 94 -5.15 3.56 -6.16
C THR A 94 -6.00 2.99 -7.29
N ALA A 95 -5.37 2.67 -8.44
CA ALA A 95 -6.05 2.12 -9.60
C ALA A 95 -6.69 0.74 -9.35
N ALA A 96 -6.10 -0.08 -8.47
CA ALA A 96 -6.61 -1.41 -8.17
C ALA A 96 -7.70 -1.40 -7.09
N ALA A 97 -7.69 -0.38 -6.24
CA ALA A 97 -8.72 -0.18 -5.22
C ALA A 97 -9.95 0.58 -5.74
N GLY A 98 -9.80 1.40 -6.79
CA GLY A 98 -10.88 2.16 -7.43
C GLY A 98 -11.93 1.34 -8.19
N THR A 99 -11.89 0.00 -8.12
CA THR A 99 -12.86 -0.88 -8.79
C THR A 99 -14.08 -1.23 -7.94
N GLY A 100 -14.34 -0.52 -6.83
CA GLY A 100 -15.52 -0.73 -5.98
C GLY A 100 -15.41 -1.91 -5.01
N ASN A 101 -14.24 -2.14 -4.40
CA ASN A 101 -14.11 -3.18 -3.38
C ASN A 101 -14.77 -2.71 -2.07
N ASN A 102 -15.66 -3.52 -1.49
CA ASN A 102 -16.18 -3.27 -0.15
C ASN A 102 -15.22 -3.86 0.89
N LEU A 103 -14.74 -3.03 1.82
CA LEU A 103 -13.73 -3.39 2.84
C LEU A 103 -14.30 -3.37 4.27
N THR A 104 -15.61 -3.27 4.41
CA THR A 104 -16.34 -3.33 5.70
C THR A 104 -16.58 -4.75 6.15
#